data_AF-A0A355FU59-F1
#
_entry.id   AF-A0A355FU59-F1
#
_cell.length_a   1.000
_cell.length_b   1.000
_cell.length_c   1.000
_cell.angle_alpha   90.00
_cell.angle_beta   90.00
_cell.angle_gamma   90.00
#
_symmetry.space_group_name_H-M   'P 1'
#
loop_
_entity.id
_entity.type
_entity.pdbx_description
1 polymer ?
#
loop_
_entity_poly.entity_id
_entity_poly.type
_entity_poly.pdbx_seq_one_letter_code
_entity_poly.pdbx_strand_id
1 'polypeptide(L)'
;MPCSNLMPNDSVVEVRQSRINFVHMIALGDTLISEDVFDTLFACDLSKCKGACCVEGESGAPLTEEEVDRLEGAFEVVKPMLRPEALAVIEEVGLFEVDQDGEFVTPII
;
A
#
# COMPACT_ATOMS: atom_id res chain seq x y z
N MET A 1 40.92 -8.03 -31.96
CA MET A 1 40.05 -7.41 -32.99
C MET A 1 39.13 -6.42 -32.30
N PRO A 2 38.92 -5.24 -32.92
CA PRO A 2 38.44 -4.02 -32.29
C PRO A 2 36.91 -3.87 -32.40
N CYS A 3 36.33 -3.19 -31.42
CA CYS A 3 35.19 -2.29 -31.58
C CYS A 3 35.41 -1.22 -30.49
N SER A 4 36.30 -0.23 -30.66
CA SER A 4 36.10 1.03 -31.36
C SER A 4 34.67 1.57 -31.32
N ASN A 5 34.52 2.66 -30.55
CA ASN A 5 33.59 3.78 -30.77
C ASN A 5 32.11 3.48 -30.41
N LEU A 6 31.35 4.38 -29.76
CA LEU A 6 31.37 5.84 -29.81
C LEU A 6 30.42 6.40 -28.71
N MET A 7 30.76 7.59 -28.20
CA MET A 7 29.86 8.65 -27.66
C MET A 7 29.52 8.65 -26.14
N PRO A 8 29.23 9.84 -25.56
CA PRO A 8 30.25 10.70 -24.96
C PRO A 8 29.82 11.23 -23.58
N ASN A 9 30.68 12.05 -22.96
CA ASN A 9 30.38 13.08 -21.96
C ASN A 9 28.94 13.12 -21.40
N ASP A 10 28.78 12.64 -20.18
CA ASP A 10 27.94 13.35 -19.22
C ASP A 10 28.81 13.67 -18.02
N SER A 11 29.01 14.96 -17.84
CA SER A 11 29.69 15.58 -16.71
C SER A 11 29.21 14.95 -15.41
N VAL A 12 30.03 14.07 -14.83
CA VAL A 12 29.88 13.64 -13.45
C VAL A 12 30.13 14.90 -12.62
N VAL A 13 29.03 15.59 -12.26
CA VAL A 13 29.06 16.67 -11.30
C VAL A 13 29.49 16.03 -9.98
N GLU A 14 30.77 16.18 -9.64
CA GLU A 14 31.33 15.82 -8.34
C GLU A 14 30.65 16.71 -7.29
N VAL A 15 29.49 16.27 -6.79
CA VAL A 15 28.82 16.91 -5.67
C VAL A 15 29.62 16.58 -4.42
N ARG A 16 30.51 17.50 -4.05
CA ARG A 16 31.28 17.50 -2.79
C ARG A 16 30.32 17.30 -1.61
N GLN A 17 30.38 16.11 -1.00
CA GLN A 17 29.63 15.76 0.21
C GLN A 17 29.99 16.71 1.36
N SER A 18 29.19 17.75 1.51
CA SER A 18 29.11 18.54 2.73
C SER A 18 27.90 18.01 3.48
N ARG A 19 28.11 17.44 4.67
CA ARG A 19 27.01 16.95 5.53
C ARG A 19 26.07 18.12 5.85
N ILE A 20 24.95 18.19 5.14
CA ILE A 20 23.85 19.10 5.44
C ILE A 20 22.57 18.26 5.33
N ASN A 21 21.91 18.01 6.46
CA ASN A 21 20.57 17.43 6.48
C ASN A 21 19.60 18.49 5.94
N PHE A 22 19.34 18.45 4.64
CA PHE A 22 18.18 19.06 4.04
C PHE A 22 17.14 17.96 3.84
N VAL A 23 15.99 18.07 4.51
CA VAL A 23 14.81 17.29 4.15
C VAL A 23 14.36 17.84 2.80
N HIS A 24 14.71 17.17 1.71
CA HIS A 24 14.47 17.69 0.36
C HIS A 24 13.05 17.33 -0.09
N MET A 25 12.18 18.34 -0.26
CA MET A 25 10.99 18.22 -1.10
C MET A 25 11.40 18.46 -2.55
N ILE A 26 10.98 17.57 -3.45
CA ILE A 26 11.25 17.61 -4.88
C ILE A 26 10.07 18.31 -5.57
N ALA A 27 10.32 19.41 -6.26
CA ALA A 27 9.30 20.12 -7.03
C ALA A 27 9.25 19.61 -8.48
N LEU A 28 8.07 19.20 -8.93
CA LEU A 28 7.78 18.74 -10.29
C LEU A 28 6.54 19.48 -10.80
N GLY A 29 6.76 20.55 -11.57
CA GLY A 29 5.69 21.49 -11.94
C GLY A 29 5.09 22.14 -10.69
N ASP A 30 3.78 22.00 -10.53
CA ASP A 30 3.01 22.51 -9.37
C ASP A 30 2.88 21.47 -8.23
N THR A 31 3.58 20.34 -8.32
CA THR A 31 3.53 19.26 -7.31
C THR A 31 4.81 19.23 -6.47
N LEU A 32 4.66 19.11 -5.16
CA LEU A 32 5.76 18.92 -4.21
C LEU A 32 5.74 17.47 -3.72
N ILE A 33 6.86 16.77 -3.89
CA ILE A 33 7.01 15.35 -3.61
C ILE A 33 8.02 15.19 -2.46
N SER A 34 7.71 14.35 -1.46
CA SER A 34 8.69 14.00 -0.43
C SER A 34 9.81 13.12 -1.01
N GLU A 35 11.05 13.35 -0.61
CA GLU A 35 12.16 12.43 -0.92
C GLU A 35 11.91 11.02 -0.37
N ASP A 36 11.09 10.88 0.69
CA ASP A 36 10.69 9.59 1.26
C ASP A 36 10.08 8.65 0.22
N VAL A 37 9.55 9.17 -0.89
CA VAL A 37 9.03 8.37 -2.01
C VAL A 37 10.09 7.40 -2.57
N PHE A 38 11.38 7.72 -2.49
CA PHE A 38 12.43 6.82 -2.96
C PHE A 38 12.74 5.67 -1.99
N ASP A 39 12.51 5.88 -0.70
CA ASP A 39 12.81 4.91 0.35
C ASP A 39 11.57 4.11 0.79
N THR A 40 10.38 4.66 0.57
CA THR A 40 9.11 4.05 0.98
C THR A 40 8.77 2.87 0.09
N LEU A 41 8.46 1.74 0.72
CA LEU A 41 8.02 0.54 0.03
C LEU A 41 6.49 0.56 -0.11
N PHE A 42 5.99 0.84 -1.31
CA PHE A 42 4.55 0.86 -1.62
C PHE A 42 3.94 -0.53 -1.83
N ALA A 43 4.77 -1.57 -1.87
CA ALA A 43 4.32 -2.97 -1.96
C ALA A 43 4.67 -3.71 -0.67
N CYS A 44 3.74 -4.52 -0.17
CA CYS A 44 3.95 -5.31 1.04
C CYS A 44 5.06 -6.35 0.86
N ASP A 45 6.09 -6.26 1.70
CA ASP A 45 7.08 -7.34 1.87
C ASP A 45 6.63 -8.28 3.00
N LEU A 46 5.84 -9.29 2.64
CA LEU A 46 5.27 -10.27 3.57
C LEU A 46 6.35 -11.03 4.36
N SER A 47 7.54 -11.21 3.79
CA SER A 47 8.64 -11.91 4.45
C SER A 47 9.18 -11.12 5.65
N LYS A 48 9.14 -9.78 5.56
CA LYS A 48 9.59 -8.88 6.62
C LYS A 48 8.48 -8.53 7.61
N CYS A 49 7.31 -8.12 7.09
CA CYS A 49 6.22 -7.61 7.91
C CYS A 49 5.40 -8.73 8.57
N LYS A 50 5.31 -9.91 7.93
CA LYS A 50 4.49 -11.04 8.38
C LYS A 50 3.02 -10.66 8.67
N GLY A 51 2.52 -9.64 7.97
CA GLY A 51 1.15 -9.14 8.12
C GLY A 51 0.92 -8.20 9.30
N ALA A 52 1.95 -7.71 10.00
CA ALA A 52 1.78 -6.76 11.10
C ALA A 52 0.95 -5.54 10.70
N CYS A 53 1.22 -4.94 9.54
CA CYS A 53 0.46 -3.80 9.03
C CYS A 53 -1.00 -4.12 8.67
N CYS A 54 -1.33 -5.39 8.41
CA CYS A 54 -2.69 -5.85 8.12
C CYS A 54 -3.48 -6.18 9.39
N VAL A 55 -2.80 -6.34 10.54
CA VAL A 55 -3.42 -6.60 11.84
C VAL A 55 -3.53 -5.32 12.66
N GLU A 56 -2.58 -4.41 12.52
CA GLU A 56 -2.53 -3.11 13.20
C GLU A 56 -3.21 -1.98 12.39
N GLY A 57 -3.75 -2.30 11.22
CA GLY A 57 -4.43 -1.34 10.36
C GLY A 57 -5.77 -0.87 10.96
N GLU A 58 -6.09 0.42 10.78
CA GLU A 58 -7.33 1.03 11.27
C GLU A 58 -8.51 0.94 10.27
N SER A 59 -8.28 0.42 9.07
CA SER A 59 -9.31 0.18 8.06
C SER A 59 -9.07 -1.14 7.34
N GLY A 60 -10.16 -1.78 6.92
CA GLY A 60 -10.13 -3.02 6.17
C GLY A 60 -9.78 -2.83 4.69
N ALA A 61 -9.93 -3.91 3.92
CA ALA A 61 -9.75 -3.84 2.48
C ALA A 61 -10.92 -3.06 1.84
N PRO A 62 -10.65 -2.06 0.99
CA PRO A 62 -11.69 -1.34 0.27
C PRO A 62 -12.39 -2.25 -0.75
N LEU A 63 -13.69 -2.05 -0.90
CA LEU A 63 -14.59 -2.84 -1.74
C LEU A 63 -15.37 -1.93 -2.68
N THR A 64 -15.55 -2.40 -3.91
CA THR A 64 -16.50 -1.80 -4.86
C THR A 64 -17.91 -2.36 -4.66
N GLU A 65 -18.94 -1.63 -5.11
CA GLU A 65 -20.33 -2.10 -5.06
C GLU A 65 -20.52 -3.48 -5.72
N GLU A 66 -19.84 -3.72 -6.86
CA GLU A 66 -19.87 -5.02 -7.54
C GLU A 66 -19.22 -6.16 -6.73
N GLU A 67 -18.20 -5.84 -5.92
CA GLU A 67 -17.53 -6.81 -5.06
C GLU A 67 -18.38 -7.14 -3.83
N VAL A 68 -19.14 -6.18 -3.31
CA VAL A 68 -20.09 -6.40 -2.21
C VAL A 68 -21.12 -7.46 -2.59
N ASP A 69 -21.78 -7.33 -3.74
CA ASP A 69 -22.77 -8.31 -4.23
C ASP A 69 -22.17 -9.72 -4.37
N ARG A 70 -20.92 -9.81 -4.85
CA ARG A 70 -20.21 -11.08 -4.99
C ARG A 70 -19.82 -11.68 -3.64
N LEU A 71 -19.45 -10.83 -2.69
CA LEU A 71 -19.07 -11.25 -1.34
C LEU A 71 -20.26 -11.87 -0.62
N GLU A 72 -21.45 -11.27 -0.72
CA GLU A 72 -22.69 -11.83 -0.17
C GLU A 72 -23.01 -13.21 -0.77
N GLY A 73 -22.90 -13.36 -2.09
CA GLY A 73 -23.10 -14.64 -2.77
C GLY A 73 -22.06 -15.70 -2.41
N ALA A 74 -20.83 -15.29 -2.10
CA ALA A 74 -19.75 -16.19 -1.70
C ALA A 74 -19.76 -16.54 -0.20
N PHE A 75 -20.47 -15.76 0.63
CA PHE A 75 -20.39 -15.86 2.10
C PHE A 75 -20.68 -17.27 2.61
N GLU A 76 -21.73 -17.92 2.11
CA GLU A 76 -22.10 -19.29 2.53
C GLU A 76 -21.01 -20.33 2.25
N VAL A 77 -20.17 -20.09 1.24
CA VAL A 77 -19.04 -20.97 0.90
C VAL A 77 -17.85 -20.72 1.83
N VAL A 78 -17.58 -19.46 2.18
CA VAL A 78 -16.41 -19.08 3.00
C VAL A 78 -16.69 -19.15 4.50
N LYS A 79 -17.95 -19.05 4.93
CA LYS A 79 -18.38 -19.11 6.33
C LYS A 79 -17.76 -20.26 7.15
N PRO A 80 -17.71 -21.53 6.68
CA PRO A 80 -17.07 -22.61 7.44
C PRO A 80 -15.54 -22.51 7.51
N MET A 81 -14.91 -21.63 6.73
CA MET A 81 -13.47 -21.38 6.72
C MET A 81 -13.07 -20.24 7.66
N LEU A 82 -14.03 -19.47 8.17
CA LEU A 82 -13.81 -18.33 9.07
C LEU A 82 -13.59 -18.79 10.50
N ARG A 83 -12.78 -18.02 11.23
CA ARG A 83 -12.57 -18.23 12.67
C ARG A 83 -13.79 -17.74 13.47
N PRO A 84 -14.05 -18.28 14.68
CA PRO A 84 -15.17 -17.84 15.51
C PRO A 84 -15.18 -16.34 15.80
N GLU A 85 -14.00 -15.72 15.98
CA GLU A 85 -13.88 -14.29 16.23
C GLU A 85 -14.35 -13.47 15.02
N ALA A 86 -14.01 -13.91 13.80
CA ALA A 86 -14.45 -13.26 12.58
C ALA A 86 -15.96 -13.38 12.38
N LEU A 87 -16.55 -14.52 12.73
CA LEU A 87 -18.00 -14.71 12.66
C LEU A 87 -18.74 -13.79 13.64
N ALA A 88 -18.20 -13.59 14.85
CA ALA A 88 -18.79 -12.68 15.83
C ALA A 88 -18.81 -11.23 15.33
N VAL A 89 -17.71 -10.76 14.73
CA VAL A 89 -17.64 -9.42 14.12
C VAL A 89 -18.63 -9.28 12.97
N ILE A 90 -18.73 -10.28 12.10
CA ILE A 90 -19.68 -10.25 10.97
C ILE A 90 -21.14 -10.25 11.46
N GLU A 91 -21.46 -10.89 12.58
CA GLU A 91 -22.79 -10.85 13.18
C GLU A 91 -23.13 -9.47 13.79
N GLU A 92 -22.13 -8.74 14.29
CA GLU A 92 -22.32 -7.41 14.88
C GLU A 92 -22.34 -6.29 13.83
N VAL A 93 -21.37 -6.29 12.92
CA VAL A 93 -21.12 -5.20 11.97
C VAL A 93 -21.77 -5.47 10.60
N GLY A 94 -21.81 -6.74 10.19
CA GLY A 94 -22.21 -7.15 8.84
C GLY A 94 -21.02 -7.65 8.01
N LEU A 95 -21.26 -7.98 6.75
CA LEU A 95 -20.23 -8.49 5.84
C LEU A 95 -19.24 -7.40 5.36
N PHE A 96 -19.67 -6.14 5.43
CA PHE A 96 -18.92 -4.95 5.06
C PHE A 96 -19.40 -3.79 5.95
N GLU A 97 -18.54 -2.80 6.15
CA GLU A 97 -18.87 -1.56 6.82
C GLU A 97 -18.54 -0.36 5.93
N VAL A 98 -19.01 0.82 6.30
CA VAL A 98 -18.69 2.08 5.62
C VAL A 98 -17.70 2.83 6.49
N ASP A 99 -16.53 3.13 5.94
CA ASP A 99 -15.49 3.84 6.69
C ASP A 99 -15.76 5.36 6.81
N GLN A 100 -14.79 6.08 7.38
CA GLN A 100 -14.91 7.54 7.59
C GLN A 100 -14.92 8.35 6.28
N ASP A 101 -14.41 7.76 5.19
CA ASP A 101 -14.35 8.36 3.87
C ASP A 101 -15.60 8.02 3.03
N GLY A 102 -16.48 7.17 3.56
CA GLY A 102 -17.73 6.78 2.92
C GLY A 102 -17.57 5.61 1.94
N GLU A 103 -16.45 4.90 2.00
CA GLU A 103 -16.16 3.75 1.15
C GLU A 103 -16.56 2.44 1.85
N PHE A 104 -16.97 1.44 1.07
CA PHE A 104 -17.23 0.12 1.61
C PHE A 104 -15.90 -0.57 1.92
N VAL A 105 -15.76 -1.10 3.13
CA VAL A 105 -14.56 -1.82 3.56
C VAL A 105 -14.93 -3.12 4.25
N THR A 106 -14.02 -4.09 4.24
CA THR A 106 -14.19 -5.32 5.03
C THR A 106 -14.03 -5.04 6.52
N PRO A 107 -14.86 -5.64 7.40
CA PRO A 107 -14.69 -5.44 8.84
C PRO A 107 -13.37 -6.02 9.34
N ILE A 108 -12.77 -5.33 10.31
CA ILE A 108 -11.51 -5.72 10.95
C ILE A 108 -11.79 -6.57 12.21
N ILE A 109 -10.88 -7.49 12.55
CA ILE A 109 -11.02 -8.49 13.63
C ILE A 109 -9.98 -8.34 14.73
#